data_AF-A0A3S0JN18-F1
#
_entry.id   AF-A0A3S0JN18-F1
#
_cell.length_a   1.000
_cell.length_b   1.000
_cell.length_c   1.000
_cell.angle_alpha   90.00
_cell.angle_beta   90.00
_cell.angle_gamma   90.00
#
_symmetry.space_group_name_H-M   'P 1'
#
loop_
_entity.id
_entity.type
_entity.pdbx_description
1 polymer ?
#
loop_
_entity_poly.entity_id
_entity_poly.type
_entity_poly.pdbx_seq_one_letter_code
_entity_poly.pdbx_strand_id
1 'polypeptide(L)'
;MSYSIIRMQKMKSTAIKGIQFHNQREKESETNPDINKADSHLNYDLINGQRQIDYTDKINQVLEDNVTSGKKIRKDAVRLAEFLITSDKEFFEKISPKEQKRYFETAHEFLADRYGEKNLIYATVHHDEKTPHMHVGFVPVTEDGRLSAKDFFGQKKQLVSLQDDFNDYLKQNDFDLERGVSSSRKHVETAKYKAMTFQNMEKEAQEKYERTMGHIQEIDDKSKSIANIEAKKVLGLVGMKEQDYKSLVNYATNGVAYQLEAENLQKELDKTKAEVVQLKSEMQTGQDKVRDYYKDIRENLDSAAEKKAMQKLKQHDVVKNHRELIDKYNGLVNNFNDQLKEKKQLKQQVDTLKIENRSYQNENRELKSENGKLKEKLTQISKEFSAFKEKVGHVLHAQLDRVKTFLRMNDVDRSAIKFLDDRQDKLVQDSLAKMEKPQREKQRDMGMER
;
A
#
# COMPACT_ATOMS: atom_id res chain seq x y z
N MET A 1 -25.74 8.85 -6.97
CA MET A 1 -25.93 8.43 -8.38
C MET A 1 -25.33 7.05 -8.50
N SER A 2 -26.12 6.10 -8.98
CA SER A 2 -25.72 4.70 -9.07
C SER A 2 -25.24 4.36 -10.47
N TYR A 3 -24.28 3.44 -10.58
CA TYR A 3 -23.66 3.08 -11.85
C TYR A 3 -24.03 1.66 -12.26
N SER A 4 -24.18 1.41 -13.57
CA SER A 4 -24.23 0.05 -14.11
C SER A 4 -22.83 -0.56 -14.07
N ILE A 5 -22.66 -1.69 -13.40
CA ILE A 5 -21.37 -2.37 -13.26
C ILE A 5 -21.41 -3.69 -14.01
N ILE A 6 -20.57 -3.81 -15.04
CA ILE A 6 -20.28 -5.07 -15.71
C ILE A 6 -18.77 -5.26 -15.81
N ARG A 7 -18.27 -6.43 -15.43
CA ARG A 7 -16.83 -6.74 -15.51
C ARG A 7 -16.62 -8.18 -15.92
N MET A 8 -15.74 -8.40 -16.90
CA MET A 8 -15.37 -9.74 -17.36
C MET A 8 -14.01 -10.18 -16.79
N GLN A 9 -13.92 -11.44 -16.39
CA GLN A 9 -12.70 -12.12 -15.99
C GLN A 9 -12.48 -13.41 -16.80
N LYS A 10 -11.27 -13.60 -17.34
CA LYS A 10 -10.90 -14.78 -18.13
C LYS A 10 -10.43 -15.91 -17.22
N MET A 11 -10.97 -17.11 -17.43
CA MET A 11 -10.72 -18.29 -16.60
C MET A 11 -10.16 -19.45 -17.44
N LYS A 12 -9.12 -20.09 -16.89
CA LYS A 12 -8.53 -21.32 -17.44
C LYS A 12 -9.09 -22.53 -16.71
N SER A 13 -8.85 -23.74 -17.23
CA SER A 13 -9.38 -25.00 -16.68
C SER A 13 -9.21 -25.15 -15.16
N THR A 14 -8.06 -24.76 -14.62
CA THR A 14 -7.73 -24.93 -13.20
C THR A 14 -8.56 -24.06 -12.26
N ALA A 15 -9.15 -22.97 -12.76
CA ALA A 15 -9.96 -22.05 -11.95
C ALA A 15 -11.45 -22.43 -11.90
N ILE A 16 -11.93 -23.20 -12.89
CA ILE A 16 -13.37 -23.47 -13.09
C ILE A 16 -14.00 -24.10 -11.86
N LYS A 17 -13.35 -25.10 -11.25
CA LYS A 17 -13.92 -25.80 -10.09
C LYS A 17 -14.02 -24.90 -8.85
N GLY A 18 -13.08 -23.98 -8.67
CA GLY A 18 -13.15 -22.98 -7.60
C GLY A 18 -14.33 -22.03 -7.79
N ILE A 19 -14.59 -21.60 -9.02
CA ILE A 19 -15.74 -20.74 -9.36
C ILE A 19 -17.05 -21.50 -9.16
N GLN A 20 -17.12 -22.78 -9.54
CA GLN A 20 -18.28 -23.62 -9.26
C GLN A 20 -18.60 -23.68 -7.77
N PHE A 21 -17.60 -23.99 -6.94
CA PHE A 21 -17.79 -24.04 -5.49
C PHE A 21 -18.29 -22.70 -4.93
N HIS A 22 -17.75 -21.59 -5.45
CA HIS A 22 -18.17 -20.26 -5.07
C HIS A 22 -19.62 -19.96 -5.50
N ASN A 23 -19.94 -20.14 -6.78
CA ASN A 23 -21.22 -19.73 -7.36
C ASN A 23 -22.38 -20.58 -6.83
N GLN A 24 -22.19 -21.89 -6.73
CA GLN A 24 -23.22 -22.83 -6.30
C GLN A 24 -23.21 -23.09 -4.78
N ARG A 25 -22.35 -22.37 -4.04
CA ARG A 25 -22.19 -22.49 -2.58
C ARG A 25 -21.98 -23.95 -2.11
N GLU A 26 -21.27 -24.76 -2.91
CA GLU A 26 -21.03 -26.19 -2.61
C GLU A 26 -20.15 -26.41 -1.37
N LYS A 27 -19.38 -25.37 -1.00
CA LYS A 27 -18.49 -25.38 0.17
C LYS A 27 -18.64 -24.07 0.92
N GLU A 28 -18.40 -24.14 2.22
CA GLU A 28 -18.27 -22.95 3.05
C GLU A 28 -17.06 -22.13 2.58
N SER A 29 -17.27 -20.83 2.43
CA SER A 29 -16.22 -19.93 1.96
C SER A 29 -15.26 -19.61 3.10
N GLU A 30 -13.99 -19.97 2.95
CA GLU A 30 -12.95 -19.61 3.91
C GLU A 30 -12.41 -18.19 3.71
N THR A 31 -12.80 -17.52 2.61
CA THR A 31 -12.20 -16.24 2.16
C THR A 31 -13.17 -15.07 2.11
N ASN A 32 -14.48 -15.32 2.17
CA ASN A 32 -15.50 -14.28 2.18
C ASN A 32 -16.40 -14.40 3.41
N PRO A 33 -16.09 -13.70 4.52
CA PRO A 33 -16.91 -13.72 5.73
C PRO A 33 -18.25 -12.99 5.58
N ASP A 34 -18.44 -12.22 4.48
CA ASP A 34 -19.67 -11.46 4.23
C ASP A 34 -20.81 -12.34 3.70
N ILE A 35 -20.56 -13.63 3.43
CA ILE A 35 -21.60 -14.55 2.98
C ILE A 35 -22.52 -14.88 4.16
N ASN A 36 -23.77 -14.43 4.08
CA ASN A 36 -24.80 -14.82 5.03
C ASN A 36 -25.45 -16.14 4.59
N LYS A 37 -24.99 -17.25 5.16
CA LYS A 37 -25.50 -18.60 4.84
C LYS A 37 -27.02 -18.75 5.02
N ALA A 38 -27.63 -17.96 5.92
CA ALA A 38 -29.07 -17.96 6.10
C ALA A 38 -29.82 -17.47 4.84
N ASP A 39 -29.20 -16.61 4.05
CA ASP A 39 -29.79 -16.01 2.85
C ASP A 39 -29.43 -16.75 1.55
N SER A 40 -28.52 -17.74 1.59
CA SER A 40 -28.10 -18.48 0.39
C SER A 40 -29.24 -19.21 -0.34
N HIS A 41 -30.35 -19.47 0.34
CA HIS A 41 -31.57 -20.03 -0.29
C HIS A 41 -32.29 -19.03 -1.21
N LEU A 42 -31.97 -17.74 -1.12
CA LEU A 42 -32.47 -16.68 -2.00
C LEU A 42 -31.67 -16.58 -3.30
N ASN A 43 -30.52 -17.27 -3.40
CA ASN A 43 -29.74 -17.33 -4.63
C ASN A 43 -30.45 -18.19 -5.67
N TYR A 44 -30.23 -17.88 -6.95
CA TYR A 44 -30.82 -18.63 -8.06
C TYR A 44 -29.96 -18.52 -9.32
N ASP A 45 -30.07 -19.50 -10.22
CA ASP A 45 -29.47 -19.46 -11.54
C ASP A 45 -30.54 -19.22 -12.60
N LEU A 46 -30.37 -18.22 -13.47
CA LEU A 46 -31.35 -17.91 -14.52
C LEU A 46 -31.38 -18.94 -15.65
N ILE A 47 -30.32 -19.74 -15.83
CA ILE A 47 -30.21 -20.76 -16.89
C ILE A 47 -30.58 -22.15 -16.35
N ASN A 48 -30.11 -22.47 -15.15
CA ASN A 48 -30.21 -23.82 -14.56
C ASN A 48 -31.22 -23.89 -13.39
N GLY A 49 -31.86 -22.78 -13.03
CA GLY A 49 -32.77 -22.70 -11.89
C GLY A 49 -32.05 -22.98 -10.57
N GLN A 50 -32.58 -23.92 -9.80
CA GLN A 50 -31.99 -24.37 -8.52
C GLN A 50 -31.11 -25.62 -8.69
N ARG A 51 -30.92 -26.11 -9.92
CA ARG A 51 -30.15 -27.33 -10.17
C ARG A 51 -28.66 -27.04 -10.09
N GLN A 52 -27.96 -27.86 -9.31
CA GLN A 52 -26.49 -27.86 -9.34
C GLN A 52 -25.96 -28.57 -10.59
N ILE A 53 -24.92 -28.00 -11.19
CA ILE A 53 -24.28 -28.51 -12.41
C ILE A 53 -22.76 -28.58 -12.25
N ASP A 54 -22.11 -29.52 -12.94
CA ASP A 54 -20.65 -29.46 -13.08
C ASP A 54 -20.29 -28.50 -14.22
N TYR A 55 -19.61 -27.40 -13.88
CA TYR A 55 -19.22 -26.38 -14.83
C TYR A 55 -18.20 -26.93 -15.85
N THR A 56 -17.32 -27.84 -15.44
CA THR A 56 -16.33 -28.42 -16.35
C THR A 56 -17.04 -29.26 -17.41
N ASP A 57 -17.99 -30.09 -16.99
CA ASP A 57 -18.77 -30.93 -17.91
C ASP A 57 -19.62 -30.07 -18.84
N LYS A 58 -20.29 -29.03 -18.33
CA LYS A 58 -21.09 -28.13 -19.17
C LYS A 58 -20.23 -27.38 -20.19
N ILE A 59 -19.03 -26.94 -19.80
CA ILE A 59 -18.07 -26.32 -20.71
C ILE A 59 -17.59 -27.33 -21.76
N ASN A 60 -17.27 -28.57 -21.37
CA ASN A 60 -16.86 -29.61 -22.30
C ASN A 60 -17.97 -29.87 -23.34
N GLN A 61 -19.23 -29.98 -22.89
CA GLN A 61 -20.38 -30.15 -23.77
C GLN A 61 -20.50 -29.00 -24.78
N VAL A 62 -20.47 -27.75 -24.34
CA VAL A 62 -20.55 -26.59 -25.26
C VAL A 62 -19.40 -26.61 -26.27
N LEU A 63 -18.20 -27.01 -25.86
CA LEU A 63 -17.04 -27.09 -26.74
C LEU A 63 -17.18 -28.23 -27.76
N GLU A 64 -17.65 -29.41 -27.35
CA GLU A 64 -17.90 -30.55 -28.23
C GLU A 64 -18.98 -30.23 -29.27
N ASP A 65 -20.04 -29.55 -28.85
CA ASP A 65 -21.18 -29.22 -29.70
C ASP A 65 -20.87 -28.09 -30.70
N ASN A 66 -20.00 -27.14 -30.34
CA ASN A 66 -19.84 -25.88 -31.10
C ASN A 66 -18.44 -25.63 -31.67
N VAL A 67 -17.39 -26.33 -31.25
CA VAL A 67 -16.03 -26.13 -31.80
C VAL A 67 -15.81 -27.04 -33.00
N THR A 68 -15.90 -26.48 -34.20
CA THR A 68 -15.79 -27.22 -35.48
C THR A 68 -14.41 -27.12 -36.12
N SER A 69 -13.50 -26.31 -35.56
CA SER A 69 -12.18 -26.03 -36.17
C SER A 69 -11.24 -27.24 -36.34
N GLY A 70 -11.57 -28.40 -35.77
CA GLY A 70 -10.77 -29.64 -35.82
C GLY A 70 -9.41 -29.60 -35.10
N LYS A 71 -9.04 -28.44 -34.53
CA LYS A 71 -7.77 -28.25 -33.82
C LYS A 71 -7.93 -28.60 -32.34
N LYS A 72 -6.93 -29.28 -31.80
CA LYS A 72 -6.85 -29.54 -30.35
C LYS A 72 -6.85 -28.22 -29.57
N ILE A 73 -7.74 -28.11 -28.59
CA ILE A 73 -7.79 -26.96 -27.68
C ILE A 73 -6.48 -26.89 -26.88
N ARG A 74 -5.83 -25.73 -26.89
CA ARG A 74 -4.60 -25.47 -26.15
C ARG A 74 -4.84 -25.57 -24.64
N LYS A 75 -3.89 -26.15 -23.91
CA LYS A 75 -3.96 -26.37 -22.45
C LYS A 75 -4.18 -25.10 -21.62
N ASP A 76 -3.71 -23.96 -22.13
CA ASP A 76 -3.79 -22.65 -21.50
C ASP A 76 -4.87 -21.76 -22.14
N ALA A 77 -5.81 -22.36 -22.89
CA ALA A 77 -6.97 -21.67 -23.43
C ALA A 77 -7.79 -21.06 -22.30
N VAL A 78 -8.35 -19.89 -22.59
CA VAL A 78 -9.46 -19.35 -21.80
C VAL A 78 -10.69 -20.15 -22.19
N ARG A 79 -11.12 -21.03 -21.29
CA ARG A 79 -12.27 -21.91 -21.52
C ARG A 79 -13.58 -21.27 -21.11
N LEU A 80 -13.50 -20.25 -20.25
CA LEU A 80 -14.63 -19.53 -19.72
C LEU A 80 -14.23 -18.07 -19.51
N ALA A 81 -15.12 -17.15 -19.82
CA ALA A 81 -15.09 -15.78 -19.34
C ALA A 81 -16.31 -15.59 -18.43
N GLU A 82 -16.09 -15.10 -17.21
CA GLU A 82 -17.15 -14.85 -16.25
C GLU A 82 -17.42 -13.34 -16.18
N PHE A 83 -18.68 -12.96 -16.32
CA PHE A 83 -19.15 -11.59 -16.11
C PHE A 83 -19.67 -11.45 -14.68
N LEU A 84 -19.18 -10.44 -13.96
CA LEU A 84 -19.80 -9.90 -12.76
C LEU A 84 -20.69 -8.73 -13.17
N ILE A 85 -21.98 -8.81 -12.83
CA ILE A 85 -22.97 -7.77 -13.09
C ILE A 85 -23.58 -7.33 -11.76
N THR A 86 -23.57 -6.01 -11.49
CA THR A 86 -24.14 -5.43 -10.27
C THR A 86 -24.34 -3.92 -10.43
N SER A 87 -24.67 -3.25 -9.33
CA SER A 87 -24.65 -1.80 -9.13
C SER A 87 -24.17 -1.52 -7.70
N ASP A 88 -24.49 -0.36 -7.14
CA ASP A 88 -24.28 -0.10 -5.71
C ASP A 88 -25.47 -0.56 -4.85
N LYS A 89 -25.23 -0.61 -3.54
CA LYS A 89 -26.24 -1.01 -2.56
C LYS A 89 -27.46 -0.08 -2.59
N GLU A 90 -27.23 1.22 -2.74
CA GLU A 90 -28.29 2.24 -2.76
C GLU A 90 -29.28 2.02 -3.90
N PHE A 91 -28.82 1.58 -5.07
CA PHE A 91 -29.70 1.23 -6.19
C PHE A 91 -30.63 0.07 -5.82
N PHE A 92 -30.06 -1.05 -5.36
CA PHE A 92 -30.86 -2.25 -5.06
C PHE A 92 -31.82 -2.05 -3.87
N GLU A 93 -31.46 -1.20 -2.90
CA GLU A 93 -32.35 -0.84 -1.77
C GLU A 93 -33.56 -0.01 -2.22
N LYS A 94 -33.48 0.70 -3.34
CA LYS A 94 -34.58 1.53 -3.88
C LYS A 94 -35.57 0.75 -4.74
N ILE A 95 -35.20 -0.43 -5.23
CA ILE A 95 -36.04 -1.22 -6.13
C ILE A 95 -36.54 -2.49 -5.44
N SER A 96 -37.77 -2.89 -5.75
CA SER A 96 -38.39 -4.09 -5.15
C SER A 96 -37.66 -5.37 -5.56
N PRO A 97 -37.77 -6.48 -4.79
CA PRO A 97 -37.19 -7.77 -5.18
C PRO A 97 -37.59 -8.25 -6.59
N LYS A 98 -38.82 -7.93 -7.01
CA LYS A 98 -39.29 -8.21 -8.37
C LYS A 98 -38.51 -7.43 -9.43
N GLU A 99 -38.25 -6.14 -9.18
CA GLU A 99 -37.45 -5.30 -10.06
C GLU A 99 -35.95 -5.67 -10.04
N GLN A 100 -35.43 -6.15 -8.90
CA GLN A 100 -34.08 -6.72 -8.85
C GLN A 100 -33.95 -7.96 -9.74
N LYS A 101 -34.95 -8.86 -9.70
CA LYS A 101 -35.01 -10.02 -10.59
C LYS A 101 -35.08 -9.59 -12.06
N ARG A 102 -35.95 -8.62 -12.39
CA ARG A 102 -36.03 -8.03 -13.74
C ARG A 102 -34.69 -7.46 -14.18
N TYR A 103 -33.96 -6.77 -13.31
CA TYR A 103 -32.62 -6.23 -13.61
C TYR A 103 -31.65 -7.33 -14.05
N PHE A 104 -31.58 -8.44 -13.32
CA PHE A 104 -30.69 -9.54 -13.67
C PHE A 104 -31.15 -10.32 -14.91
N GLU A 105 -32.46 -10.47 -15.11
CA GLU A 105 -33.03 -11.05 -16.35
C GLU A 105 -32.68 -10.20 -17.57
N THR A 106 -32.90 -8.89 -17.52
CA THR A 106 -32.52 -7.94 -18.57
C THR A 106 -31.01 -7.97 -18.83
N ALA A 107 -30.19 -8.05 -17.79
CA ALA A 107 -28.74 -8.13 -17.97
C ALA A 107 -28.28 -9.47 -18.58
N HIS A 108 -28.97 -10.57 -18.28
CA HIS A 108 -28.75 -11.87 -18.89
C HIS A 108 -29.14 -11.84 -20.38
N GLU A 109 -30.31 -11.29 -20.71
CA GLU A 109 -30.76 -11.12 -22.10
C GLU A 109 -29.75 -10.34 -22.95
N PHE A 110 -29.23 -9.21 -22.44
CA PHE A 110 -28.18 -8.46 -23.11
C PHE A 110 -26.96 -9.32 -23.47
N LEU A 111 -26.51 -10.17 -22.54
CA LEU A 111 -25.38 -11.06 -22.79
C LEU A 111 -25.73 -12.19 -23.74
N ALA A 112 -26.94 -12.74 -23.64
CA ALA A 112 -27.43 -13.81 -24.51
C ALA A 112 -27.52 -13.32 -25.97
N ASP A 113 -28.07 -12.13 -26.19
CA ASP A 113 -28.15 -11.50 -27.51
C ASP A 113 -26.77 -11.17 -28.08
N ARG A 114 -25.88 -10.63 -27.23
CA ARG A 114 -24.55 -10.18 -27.67
C ARG A 114 -23.58 -11.32 -27.95
N TYR A 115 -23.63 -12.38 -27.16
CA TYR A 115 -22.62 -13.44 -27.15
C TYR A 115 -23.16 -14.83 -27.53
N GLY A 116 -24.46 -14.94 -27.74
CA GLY A 116 -25.17 -16.16 -28.08
C GLY A 116 -25.56 -16.95 -26.84
N GLU A 117 -26.86 -17.21 -26.67
CA GLU A 117 -27.42 -17.97 -25.55
C GLU A 117 -26.75 -19.33 -25.35
N LYS A 118 -26.47 -20.05 -26.45
CA LYS A 118 -25.79 -21.36 -26.42
C LYS A 118 -24.38 -21.34 -25.81
N ASN A 119 -23.76 -20.17 -25.74
CA ASN A 119 -22.43 -20.00 -25.16
C ASN A 119 -22.49 -19.65 -23.67
N LEU A 120 -23.67 -19.32 -23.13
CA LEU A 120 -23.87 -19.07 -21.71
C LEU A 120 -24.18 -20.39 -20.99
N ILE A 121 -23.50 -20.65 -19.88
CA ILE A 121 -23.58 -21.95 -19.17
C ILE A 121 -24.23 -21.85 -17.79
N TYR A 122 -24.16 -20.68 -17.17
CA TYR A 122 -24.78 -20.36 -15.89
C TYR A 122 -24.95 -18.84 -15.79
N ALA A 123 -25.91 -18.41 -15.00
CA ALA A 123 -26.20 -17.01 -14.69
C ALA A 123 -26.70 -16.92 -13.25
N THR A 124 -25.77 -17.04 -12.31
CA THR A 124 -26.07 -17.22 -10.89
C THR A 124 -26.15 -15.88 -10.19
N VAL A 125 -27.31 -15.57 -9.62
CA VAL A 125 -27.56 -14.37 -8.81
C VAL A 125 -27.33 -14.69 -7.33
N HIS A 126 -26.51 -13.87 -6.69
CA HIS A 126 -26.22 -13.92 -5.25
C HIS A 126 -26.91 -12.77 -4.52
N HIS A 127 -27.74 -13.13 -3.55
CA HIS A 127 -28.39 -12.24 -2.59
C HIS A 127 -27.82 -12.39 -1.18
N ASP A 128 -26.95 -13.37 -0.97
CA ASP A 128 -26.35 -13.71 0.32
C ASP A 128 -25.04 -12.98 0.62
N GLU A 129 -24.71 -11.93 -0.13
CA GLU A 129 -23.56 -11.06 0.11
C GLU A 129 -23.99 -9.59 0.26
N LYS A 130 -23.02 -8.69 0.46
CA LYS A 130 -23.27 -7.27 0.78
C LYS A 130 -24.11 -6.52 -0.26
N THR A 131 -24.04 -6.89 -1.53
CA THR A 131 -24.79 -6.25 -2.61
C THR A 131 -25.24 -7.31 -3.61
N PRO A 132 -26.51 -7.33 -4.02
CA PRO A 132 -26.97 -8.26 -5.05
C PRO A 132 -26.11 -8.18 -6.31
N HIS A 133 -25.67 -9.33 -6.81
CA HIS A 133 -24.86 -9.39 -8.02
C HIS A 133 -25.05 -10.72 -8.74
N MET A 134 -24.71 -10.74 -10.03
CA MET A 134 -24.84 -11.90 -10.89
C MET A 134 -23.50 -12.28 -11.50
N HIS A 135 -23.21 -13.58 -11.47
CA HIS A 135 -22.11 -14.24 -12.15
C HIS A 135 -22.63 -14.96 -13.40
N VAL A 136 -22.17 -14.54 -14.59
CA VAL A 136 -22.57 -15.17 -15.87
C VAL A 136 -21.37 -15.82 -16.53
N GLY A 137 -21.44 -17.12 -16.74
CA GLY A 137 -20.39 -17.91 -17.37
C GLY A 137 -20.58 -17.99 -18.88
N PHE A 138 -19.61 -17.49 -19.66
CA PHE A 138 -19.59 -17.51 -21.12
C PHE A 138 -18.42 -18.33 -21.68
N VAL A 139 -18.70 -19.32 -22.51
CA VAL A 139 -17.69 -20.07 -23.27
C VAL A 139 -17.42 -19.34 -24.58
N PRO A 140 -16.19 -18.85 -24.84
CA PRO A 140 -15.92 -17.95 -25.96
C PRO A 140 -15.77 -18.69 -27.29
N VAL A 141 -16.83 -19.38 -27.73
CA VAL A 141 -16.93 -19.99 -29.05
C VAL A 141 -17.45 -18.95 -30.05
N THR A 142 -16.62 -18.67 -31.04
CA THR A 142 -16.90 -17.76 -32.15
C THR A 142 -17.90 -18.38 -33.13
N GLU A 143 -18.56 -17.54 -33.94
CA GLU A 143 -19.49 -18.00 -34.98
C GLU A 143 -18.84 -18.96 -35.97
N ASP A 144 -17.55 -18.79 -36.27
CA ASP A 144 -16.78 -19.69 -37.14
C ASP A 144 -16.28 -20.97 -36.43
N GLY A 145 -16.80 -21.26 -35.23
CA GLY A 145 -16.56 -22.52 -34.51
C GLY A 145 -15.16 -22.64 -33.89
N ARG A 146 -14.49 -21.52 -33.60
CA ARG A 146 -13.23 -21.48 -32.85
C ARG A 146 -13.45 -21.07 -31.40
N LEU A 147 -12.70 -21.68 -30.48
CA LEU A 147 -12.59 -21.20 -29.10
C LEU A 147 -11.59 -20.02 -29.04
N SER A 148 -12.08 -18.78 -28.92
CA SER A 148 -11.24 -17.58 -28.95
C SER A 148 -11.77 -16.43 -28.09
N ALA A 149 -11.35 -16.37 -26.83
CA ALA A 149 -11.60 -15.20 -25.96
C ALA A 149 -10.95 -13.91 -26.48
N LYS A 150 -9.97 -14.01 -27.38
CA LYS A 150 -9.31 -12.84 -28.00
C LYS A 150 -10.24 -12.18 -29.01
N ASP A 151 -11.10 -12.93 -29.68
CA ASP A 151 -11.98 -12.36 -30.70
C ASP A 151 -13.14 -11.58 -30.07
N PHE A 152 -13.54 -11.94 -28.85
CA PHE A 152 -14.53 -11.19 -28.06
C PHE A 152 -13.93 -10.05 -27.21
N PHE A 153 -12.76 -10.30 -26.59
CA PHE A 153 -12.19 -9.42 -25.55
C PHE A 153 -10.69 -9.17 -25.73
N GLY A 154 -10.20 -9.17 -26.96
CA GLY A 154 -8.79 -8.94 -27.29
C GLY A 154 -8.48 -7.46 -27.50
N GLN A 155 -9.48 -6.67 -27.89
CA GLN A 155 -9.31 -5.27 -28.24
C GLN A 155 -9.93 -4.37 -27.17
N LYS A 156 -9.24 -3.29 -26.80
CA LYS A 156 -9.74 -2.30 -25.84
C LYS A 156 -11.11 -1.76 -26.25
N LYS A 157 -11.33 -1.51 -27.55
CA LYS A 157 -12.59 -1.01 -28.10
C LYS A 157 -13.79 -1.90 -27.75
N GLN A 158 -13.62 -3.23 -27.77
CA GLN A 158 -14.68 -4.19 -27.46
C GLN A 158 -15.12 -4.12 -25.99
N LEU A 159 -14.16 -3.90 -25.08
CA LEU A 159 -14.46 -3.74 -23.66
C LEU A 159 -15.08 -2.37 -23.37
N VAL A 160 -14.71 -1.34 -24.12
CA VAL A 160 -15.34 -0.01 -24.01
C VAL A 160 -16.78 -0.07 -24.51
N SER A 161 -17.02 -0.62 -25.71
CA SER A 161 -18.37 -0.77 -26.24
C SER A 161 -19.25 -1.64 -25.35
N LEU A 162 -18.69 -2.68 -24.72
CA LEU A 162 -19.43 -3.47 -23.72
C LEU A 162 -19.98 -2.59 -22.57
N GLN A 163 -19.20 -1.62 -22.08
CA GLN A 163 -19.66 -0.73 -21.01
C GLN A 163 -20.72 0.26 -21.51
N ASP A 164 -20.52 0.80 -22.72
CA ASP A 164 -21.44 1.75 -23.37
C ASP A 164 -22.79 1.06 -23.61
N ASP A 165 -22.76 -0.01 -24.40
CA ASP A 165 -23.93 -0.74 -24.86
C ASP A 165 -24.71 -1.36 -23.68
N PHE A 166 -24.02 -1.83 -22.64
CA PHE A 166 -24.69 -2.39 -21.45
C PHE A 166 -25.44 -1.31 -20.67
N ASN A 167 -24.86 -0.13 -20.48
CA ASN A 167 -25.54 0.97 -19.81
C ASN A 167 -26.75 1.44 -20.62
N ASP A 168 -26.57 1.61 -21.93
CA ASP A 168 -27.65 2.03 -22.83
C ASP A 168 -28.79 1.01 -22.84
N TYR A 169 -28.48 -0.29 -22.85
CA TYR A 169 -29.49 -1.36 -22.78
C TYR A 169 -30.27 -1.33 -21.47
N LEU A 170 -29.60 -1.13 -20.33
CA LEU A 170 -30.28 -0.98 -19.04
C LEU A 170 -31.17 0.27 -18.98
N LYS A 171 -30.71 1.41 -19.52
CA LYS A 171 -31.51 2.64 -19.61
C LYS A 171 -32.75 2.47 -20.48
N GLN A 172 -32.61 1.76 -21.61
CA GLN A 172 -33.74 1.44 -22.50
C GLN A 172 -34.78 0.51 -21.85
N ASN A 173 -34.40 -0.19 -20.78
CA ASN A 173 -35.25 -1.05 -19.97
C ASN A 173 -35.61 -0.41 -18.61
N ASP A 174 -35.68 0.93 -18.56
CA ASP A 174 -36.14 1.71 -17.40
C ASP A 174 -35.31 1.55 -16.12
N PHE A 175 -34.02 1.24 -16.24
CA PHE A 175 -33.09 1.30 -15.11
C PHE A 175 -32.28 2.60 -15.12
N ASP A 176 -32.57 3.47 -14.15
CA ASP A 176 -31.89 4.76 -13.97
C ASP A 176 -30.49 4.57 -13.36
N LEU A 177 -29.55 4.17 -14.22
CA LEU A 177 -28.15 3.92 -13.88
C LEU A 177 -27.23 4.65 -14.81
N GLU A 178 -26.14 5.20 -14.28
CA GLU A 178 -25.15 5.88 -15.09
C GLU A 178 -24.02 4.96 -15.56
N ARG A 179 -23.43 5.32 -16.69
CA ARG A 179 -22.26 4.65 -17.23
C ARG A 179 -21.04 4.97 -16.37
N GLY A 180 -20.25 3.94 -16.02
CA GLY A 180 -19.00 4.13 -15.28
C GLY A 180 -18.00 5.05 -16.00
N VAL A 181 -17.39 6.00 -15.28
CA VAL A 181 -16.48 6.99 -15.85
C VAL A 181 -15.13 6.36 -16.22
N SER A 182 -14.64 6.63 -17.44
CA SER A 182 -13.31 6.22 -17.85
C SER A 182 -12.26 6.90 -16.98
N SER A 183 -11.41 6.11 -16.32
CA SER A 183 -10.42 6.62 -15.37
C SER A 183 -9.16 5.78 -15.38
N SER A 184 -8.09 6.28 -14.75
CA SER A 184 -6.85 5.54 -14.49
C SER A 184 -6.97 4.49 -13.38
N ARG A 185 -8.18 4.29 -12.84
CA ARG A 185 -8.45 3.33 -11.76
C ARG A 185 -8.12 1.91 -12.23
N LYS A 186 -7.31 1.20 -11.45
CA LYS A 186 -7.02 -0.22 -11.66
C LYS A 186 -7.99 -1.05 -10.83
N HIS A 187 -8.47 -2.15 -11.39
CA HIS A 187 -9.25 -3.12 -10.61
C HIS A 187 -8.43 -3.60 -9.40
N VAL A 188 -9.12 -3.71 -8.27
CA VAL A 188 -8.57 -4.19 -7.00
C VAL A 188 -9.36 -5.43 -6.64
N GLU A 189 -8.67 -6.52 -6.30
CA GLU A 189 -9.31 -7.75 -5.82
C GLU A 189 -10.19 -7.47 -4.60
N THR A 190 -11.30 -8.20 -4.44
CA THR A 190 -12.33 -7.94 -3.43
C THR A 190 -11.75 -7.80 -2.01
N ALA A 191 -10.87 -8.71 -1.59
CA ALA A 191 -10.24 -8.64 -0.27
C ALA A 191 -9.44 -7.35 -0.05
N LYS A 192 -8.69 -6.91 -1.07
CA LYS A 192 -7.91 -5.67 -1.02
C LYS A 192 -8.81 -4.43 -1.11
N TYR A 193 -9.91 -4.50 -1.86
CA TYR A 193 -10.91 -3.44 -1.92
C TYR A 193 -11.58 -3.23 -0.57
N LYS A 194 -11.96 -4.32 0.12
CA LYS A 194 -12.48 -4.27 1.49
C LYS A 194 -11.48 -3.58 2.41
N ALA A 195 -10.23 -4.05 2.45
CA ALA A 195 -9.19 -3.47 3.29
C ALA A 195 -8.98 -1.96 3.05
N MET A 196 -8.96 -1.52 1.78
CA MET A 196 -8.86 -0.10 1.43
C MET A 196 -10.09 0.70 1.86
N THR A 197 -11.29 0.15 1.67
CA THR A 197 -12.54 0.82 2.05
C THR A 197 -12.59 1.04 3.56
N PHE A 198 -12.22 0.02 4.34
CA PHE A 198 -12.15 0.14 5.79
C PHE A 198 -11.08 1.12 6.26
N GLN A 199 -9.89 1.14 5.64
CA GLN A 199 -8.86 2.15 5.94
C GLN A 199 -9.33 3.58 5.65
N ASN A 200 -10.09 3.78 4.56
CA ASN A 200 -10.66 5.08 4.24
C ASN A 200 -11.76 5.47 5.23
N MET A 201 -12.65 4.54 5.59
CA MET A 201 -13.69 4.76 6.60
C MET A 201 -13.08 5.09 7.97
N GLU A 202 -12.04 4.38 8.39
CA GLU A 202 -11.29 4.67 9.63
C GLU A 202 -10.71 6.08 9.60
N LYS A 203 -10.12 6.48 8.47
CA LYS A 203 -9.56 7.81 8.29
C LYS A 203 -10.64 8.91 8.30
N GLU A 204 -11.75 8.71 7.61
CA GLU A 204 -12.88 9.67 7.60
C GLU A 204 -13.50 9.83 8.99
N ALA A 205 -13.69 8.72 9.71
CA ALA A 205 -14.18 8.74 11.10
C ALA A 205 -13.21 9.49 12.03
N GLN A 206 -11.90 9.25 11.87
CA GLN A 206 -10.85 9.95 12.63
C GLN A 206 -10.83 11.45 12.33
N GLU A 207 -10.90 11.86 11.06
CA GLU A 207 -10.95 13.28 10.66
C GLU A 207 -12.21 13.98 11.20
N LYS A 208 -13.37 13.32 11.19
CA LYS A 208 -14.62 13.86 11.75
C LYS A 208 -14.52 14.01 13.27
N TYR A 209 -13.94 13.03 13.96
CA TYR A 209 -13.66 13.11 15.40
C TYR A 209 -12.72 14.28 15.73
N GLU A 210 -11.59 14.40 15.03
CA GLU A 210 -10.63 15.48 15.24
C GLU A 210 -11.23 16.87 14.99
N ARG A 211 -12.06 17.02 13.95
CA ARG A 211 -12.78 18.28 13.70
C ARG A 211 -13.74 18.62 14.85
N THR A 212 -14.49 17.64 15.34
CA THR A 212 -15.44 17.83 16.45
C THR A 212 -14.71 18.21 17.74
N MET A 213 -13.58 17.55 18.03
CA MET A 213 -12.70 17.90 19.15
C MET A 213 -12.10 19.30 19.01
N GLY A 214 -11.74 19.72 17.79
CA GLY A 214 -11.32 21.10 17.52
C GLY A 214 -12.39 22.13 17.85
N HIS A 215 -13.65 21.87 17.52
CA HIS A 215 -14.78 22.73 17.88
C HIS A 215 -14.99 22.79 19.41
N ILE A 216 -14.86 21.67 20.12
CA ILE A 216 -14.93 21.62 21.59
C ILE A 216 -13.81 22.48 22.21
N GLN A 217 -12.58 22.35 21.71
CA GLN A 217 -11.43 23.12 22.18
C GLN A 217 -11.65 24.63 21.97
N GLU A 218 -12.17 25.02 20.80
CA GLU A 218 -12.46 26.42 20.49
C GLU A 218 -13.56 27.00 21.40
N ILE A 219 -14.58 26.21 21.74
CA ILE A 219 -15.62 26.58 22.70
C ILE A 219 -15.06 26.70 24.11
N ASP A 220 -14.20 25.78 24.54
CA ASP A 220 -13.54 25.82 25.85
C ASP A 220 -12.64 27.06 25.99
N ASP A 221 -11.84 27.36 24.97
CA ASP A 221 -10.96 28.55 24.97
C ASP A 221 -11.77 29.87 24.94
N LYS A 222 -12.86 29.93 24.17
CA LYS A 222 -13.79 31.08 24.20
C LYS A 222 -14.54 31.18 25.54
N SER A 223 -14.88 30.07 26.18
CA SER A 223 -15.51 30.05 27.51
C SER A 223 -14.54 30.53 28.60
N LYS A 224 -13.25 30.19 28.52
CA LYS A 224 -12.21 30.73 29.39
C LYS A 224 -12.02 32.24 29.21
N SER A 225 -12.17 32.76 28.00
CA SER A 225 -12.14 34.21 27.76
C SER A 225 -13.32 34.97 28.40
N ILE A 226 -14.45 34.28 28.61
CA ILE A 226 -15.65 34.80 29.29
C ILE A 226 -15.51 34.77 30.83
N ALA A 227 -14.61 33.96 31.38
CA ALA A 227 -14.36 33.93 32.84
C ALA A 227 -13.82 35.26 33.41
N ASN A 228 -13.35 36.16 32.54
CA ASN A 228 -12.87 37.51 32.89
C ASN A 228 -13.96 38.61 32.81
N ILE A 229 -15.23 38.25 32.60
CA ILE A 229 -16.32 39.23 32.60
C ILE A 229 -16.62 39.67 34.04
N GLU A 230 -16.41 40.95 34.35
CA GLU A 230 -16.77 41.56 35.64
C GLU A 230 -18.29 41.52 35.86
N ALA A 231 -18.73 40.58 36.67
CA ALA A 231 -20.11 40.52 37.15
C ALA A 231 -20.39 41.67 38.14
N LYS A 232 -21.32 42.56 37.82
CA LYS A 232 -21.79 43.57 38.79
C LYS A 232 -22.88 42.96 39.68
N LYS A 233 -22.63 42.91 40.98
CA LYS A 233 -23.63 42.56 42.00
C LYS A 233 -24.42 43.80 42.39
N VAL A 234 -25.74 43.76 42.21
CA VAL A 234 -26.67 44.78 42.72
C VAL A 234 -27.80 44.06 43.43
N LEU A 235 -28.01 44.34 44.71
CA LEU A 235 -29.13 43.78 45.51
C LEU A 235 -29.25 42.24 45.44
N GLY A 236 -28.12 41.52 45.50
CA GLY A 236 -28.10 40.05 45.47
C GLY A 236 -28.32 39.42 44.09
N LEU A 237 -28.66 40.22 43.07
CA LEU A 237 -28.75 39.79 41.67
C LEU A 237 -27.43 40.04 40.95
N VAL A 238 -27.00 39.05 40.16
CA VAL A 238 -25.83 39.16 39.28
C VAL A 238 -26.31 39.66 37.91
N GLY A 239 -25.94 40.88 37.55
CA GLY A 239 -26.25 41.46 36.23
C GLY A 239 -25.11 41.25 35.25
N MET A 240 -25.43 40.74 34.05
CA MET A 240 -24.51 40.67 32.90
C MET A 240 -25.14 41.33 31.67
N LYS A 241 -24.33 41.73 30.69
CA LYS A 241 -24.88 42.25 29.43
C LYS A 241 -25.62 41.14 28.68
N GLU A 242 -26.74 41.48 28.05
CA GLU A 242 -27.57 40.51 27.31
C GLU A 242 -26.79 39.78 26.21
N GLN A 243 -25.83 40.45 25.56
CA GLN A 243 -24.95 39.86 24.55
C GLN A 243 -24.01 38.79 25.16
N ASP A 244 -23.50 39.04 26.36
CA ASP A 244 -22.62 38.10 27.08
C ASP A 244 -23.42 36.89 27.55
N TYR A 245 -24.65 37.10 28.03
CA TYR A 245 -25.58 36.02 28.40
C TYR A 245 -25.94 35.13 27.22
N LYS A 246 -26.33 35.72 26.08
CA LYS A 246 -26.65 34.97 24.85
C LYS A 246 -25.45 34.17 24.35
N SER A 247 -24.24 34.74 24.44
CA SER A 247 -23.01 34.05 24.08
C SER A 247 -22.74 32.86 25.00
N LEU A 248 -22.89 33.04 26.31
CA LEU A 248 -22.64 32.02 27.33
C LEU A 248 -23.62 30.84 27.23
N VAL A 249 -24.91 31.12 26.99
CA VAL A 249 -25.93 30.10 26.71
C VAL A 249 -25.60 29.37 25.41
N ASN A 250 -25.25 30.08 24.34
CA ASN A 250 -24.90 29.47 23.05
C ASN A 250 -23.66 28.55 23.15
N TYR A 251 -22.62 28.95 23.89
CA TYR A 251 -21.44 28.11 24.13
C TYR A 251 -21.76 26.90 25.00
N ALA A 252 -22.55 27.05 26.05
CA ALA A 252 -22.95 25.94 26.91
C ALA A 252 -23.81 24.92 26.15
N THR A 253 -24.80 25.37 25.38
CA THR A 253 -25.68 24.50 24.60
C THR A 253 -24.92 23.77 23.49
N ASN A 254 -24.10 24.49 22.71
CA ASN A 254 -23.33 23.85 21.64
C ASN A 254 -22.18 22.99 22.17
N GLY A 255 -21.54 23.39 23.27
CA GLY A 255 -20.48 22.62 23.91
C GLY A 255 -20.98 21.24 24.37
N VAL A 256 -22.11 21.19 25.07
CA VAL A 256 -22.74 19.92 25.49
C VAL A 256 -23.16 19.08 24.30
N ALA A 257 -23.72 19.69 23.24
CA ALA A 257 -24.10 18.98 22.03
C ALA A 257 -22.89 18.36 21.30
N TYR A 258 -21.80 19.11 21.11
CA TYR A 258 -20.58 18.61 20.49
C TYR A 258 -19.87 17.57 21.36
N GLN A 259 -19.95 17.68 22.68
CA GLN A 259 -19.39 16.70 23.60
C GLN A 259 -20.12 15.36 23.51
N LEU A 260 -21.46 15.39 23.43
CA LEU A 260 -22.27 14.20 23.17
C LEU A 260 -21.99 13.62 21.77
N GLU A 261 -21.81 14.46 20.76
CA GLU A 261 -21.44 14.03 19.40
C GLU A 261 -20.04 13.39 19.38
N ALA A 262 -19.06 13.96 20.08
CA ALA A 262 -17.71 13.42 20.20
C ALA A 262 -17.69 12.08 20.93
N GLU A 263 -18.46 11.91 22.01
CA GLU A 263 -18.59 10.62 22.70
C GLU A 263 -19.21 9.53 21.80
N ASN A 264 -20.21 9.89 21.00
CA ASN A 264 -20.82 8.95 20.05
C ASN A 264 -19.87 8.60 18.90
N LEU A 265 -19.19 9.60 18.32
CA LEU A 265 -18.19 9.40 17.29
C LEU A 265 -17.00 8.58 17.80
N GLN A 266 -16.58 8.77 19.06
CA GLN A 266 -15.53 7.96 19.68
C GLN A 266 -15.95 6.50 19.80
N LYS A 267 -17.20 6.22 20.24
CA LYS A 267 -17.73 4.85 20.27
C LYS A 267 -17.80 4.21 18.88
N GLU A 268 -18.24 4.96 17.86
CA GLU A 268 -18.24 4.47 16.47
C GLU A 268 -16.82 4.21 15.97
N LEU A 269 -15.87 5.11 16.25
CA LEU A 269 -14.46 4.97 15.90
C LEU A 269 -13.84 3.74 16.55
N ASP A 270 -14.10 3.49 17.82
CA ASP A 270 -13.60 2.32 18.53
C ASP A 270 -14.18 1.01 17.97
N LYS A 271 -15.47 1.02 17.60
CA LYS A 271 -16.11 -0.10 16.91
C LYS A 271 -15.49 -0.35 15.53
N THR A 272 -15.32 0.70 14.72
CA THR A 272 -14.68 0.60 13.40
C THR A 272 -13.23 0.12 13.51
N LYS A 273 -12.47 0.61 14.51
CA LYS A 273 -11.10 0.15 14.78
C LYS A 273 -11.06 -1.33 15.16
N ALA A 274 -11.99 -1.80 16.00
CA ALA A 274 -12.10 -3.20 16.35
C ALA A 274 -12.40 -4.09 15.12
N GLU A 275 -13.33 -3.67 14.26
CA GLU A 275 -13.65 -4.36 13.00
C GLU A 275 -12.43 -4.39 12.05
N VAL A 276 -11.68 -3.30 11.94
CA VAL A 276 -10.43 -3.23 11.15
C VAL A 276 -9.38 -4.21 11.68
N VAL A 277 -9.19 -4.29 13.00
CA VAL A 277 -8.24 -5.21 13.63
C VAL A 277 -8.64 -6.65 13.37
N GLN A 278 -9.93 -6.97 13.51
CA GLN A 278 -10.46 -8.30 13.23
C GLN A 278 -10.24 -8.70 11.77
N LEU A 279 -10.63 -7.85 10.82
CA LEU A 279 -10.45 -8.12 9.39
C LEU A 279 -8.98 -8.21 8.96
N LYS A 280 -8.09 -7.41 9.57
CA LYS A 280 -6.64 -7.56 9.37
C LYS A 280 -6.14 -8.92 9.86
N SER A 281 -6.63 -9.39 11.00
CA SER A 281 -6.31 -10.71 11.55
C SER A 281 -6.84 -11.83 10.65
N GLU A 282 -8.08 -11.72 10.16
CA GLU A 282 -8.69 -12.68 9.24
C GLU A 282 -7.97 -12.71 7.89
N MET A 283 -7.61 -11.55 7.32
CA MET A 283 -6.81 -11.45 6.11
C MET A 283 -5.43 -12.07 6.29
N GLN A 284 -4.76 -11.80 7.42
CA GLN A 284 -3.46 -12.38 7.75
C GLN A 284 -3.55 -13.90 7.89
N THR A 285 -4.57 -14.40 8.59
CA THR A 285 -4.85 -15.83 8.76
C THR A 285 -5.14 -16.49 7.41
N GLY A 286 -5.93 -15.85 6.55
CA GLY A 286 -6.19 -16.32 5.19
C GLY A 286 -4.93 -16.35 4.33
N GLN A 287 -4.07 -15.33 4.42
CA GLN A 287 -2.78 -15.30 3.74
C GLN A 287 -1.82 -16.39 4.23
N ASP A 288 -1.78 -16.62 5.55
CA ASP A 288 -0.98 -17.67 6.17
C ASP A 288 -1.49 -19.07 5.78
N LYS A 289 -2.81 -19.28 5.76
CA LYS A 289 -3.43 -20.52 5.25
C LYS A 289 -3.14 -20.75 3.77
N VAL A 290 -3.23 -19.71 2.94
CA VAL A 290 -2.87 -19.80 1.51
C VAL A 290 -1.38 -20.12 1.36
N ARG A 291 -0.51 -19.48 2.16
CA ARG A 291 0.93 -19.77 2.19
C ARG A 291 1.20 -21.21 2.60
N ASP A 292 0.50 -21.71 3.62
CA ASP A 292 0.64 -23.06 4.13
C ASP A 292 0.05 -24.09 3.16
N TYR A 293 -1.05 -23.76 2.47
CA TYR A 293 -1.58 -24.57 1.38
C TYR A 293 -0.63 -24.62 0.19
N TYR A 294 0.01 -23.51 -0.19
CA TYR A 294 1.06 -23.50 -1.22
C TYR A 294 2.34 -24.20 -0.78
N LYS A 295 2.65 -24.20 0.53
CA LYS A 295 3.76 -24.95 1.12
C LYS A 295 3.46 -26.45 1.12
N ASP A 296 2.25 -26.85 1.52
CA ASP A 296 1.76 -28.22 1.51
C ASP A 296 1.65 -28.77 0.08
N ILE A 297 1.14 -27.98 -0.87
CA ILE A 297 1.19 -28.32 -2.31
C ILE A 297 2.63 -28.50 -2.78
N ARG A 298 3.56 -27.61 -2.36
CA ARG A 298 4.97 -27.69 -2.75
C ARG A 298 5.69 -28.88 -2.12
N GLU A 299 5.34 -29.28 -0.90
CA GLU A 299 5.95 -30.40 -0.17
C GLU A 299 5.30 -31.76 -0.52
N ASN A 300 4.00 -31.78 -0.85
CA ASN A 300 3.25 -33.00 -1.19
C ASN A 300 3.19 -33.31 -2.71
N LEU A 301 3.40 -32.34 -3.62
CA LEU A 301 3.51 -32.66 -5.05
C LEU A 301 4.70 -33.58 -5.32
N ASP A 302 5.83 -33.37 -4.62
CA ASP A 302 7.03 -34.19 -4.79
C ASP A 302 6.78 -35.62 -4.24
N SER A 303 6.21 -35.75 -3.04
CA SER A 303 5.99 -37.05 -2.39
C SER A 303 4.88 -37.92 -3.02
N ALA A 304 3.75 -37.33 -3.41
CA ALA A 304 2.60 -38.08 -3.93
C ALA A 304 2.76 -38.46 -5.40
N ALA A 305 3.40 -37.60 -6.22
CA ALA A 305 3.72 -37.92 -7.61
C ALA A 305 4.84 -38.96 -7.70
N GLU A 306 5.88 -38.87 -6.85
CA GLU A 306 6.96 -39.88 -6.80
C GLU A 306 6.46 -41.25 -6.33
N LYS A 307 5.59 -41.34 -5.33
CA LYS A 307 5.03 -42.64 -4.88
C LYS A 307 4.18 -43.32 -5.95
N LYS A 308 3.28 -42.57 -6.62
CA LYS A 308 2.43 -43.11 -7.71
C LYS A 308 3.23 -43.41 -8.96
N ALA A 309 4.25 -42.61 -9.28
CA ALA A 309 5.17 -42.87 -10.37
C ALA A 309 6.06 -44.09 -10.09
N MET A 310 6.65 -44.23 -8.89
CA MET A 310 7.43 -45.41 -8.48
C MET A 310 6.62 -46.71 -8.50
N GLN A 311 5.36 -46.68 -8.03
CA GLN A 311 4.50 -47.86 -8.05
C GLN A 311 4.19 -48.32 -9.47
N LYS A 312 3.98 -47.38 -10.40
CA LYS A 312 3.78 -47.68 -11.83
C LYS A 312 5.07 -48.01 -12.56
N LEU A 313 6.22 -47.42 -12.18
CA LEU A 313 7.53 -47.69 -12.78
C LEU A 313 8.05 -49.09 -12.43
N LYS A 314 7.84 -49.55 -11.19
CA LYS A 314 8.27 -50.88 -10.72
C LYS A 314 7.59 -52.05 -11.45
N GLN A 315 6.51 -51.80 -12.18
CA GLN A 315 5.74 -52.82 -12.90
C GLN A 315 6.12 -52.98 -14.39
N HIS A 316 7.02 -52.15 -14.94
CA HIS A 316 7.39 -52.20 -16.37
C HIS A 316 8.78 -52.81 -16.62
N ASP A 317 8.87 -53.79 -17.52
CA ASP A 317 10.11 -54.50 -17.92
C ASP A 317 11.24 -53.59 -18.45
N VAL A 318 10.92 -52.38 -18.89
CA VAL A 318 11.87 -51.40 -19.45
C VAL A 318 12.88 -50.91 -18.40
N VAL A 319 12.48 -50.86 -17.12
CA VAL A 319 13.34 -50.41 -15.99
C VAL A 319 14.52 -51.34 -15.77
N LYS A 320 14.39 -52.62 -16.11
CA LYS A 320 15.47 -53.61 -15.99
C LYS A 320 16.61 -53.38 -17.00
N ASN A 321 16.27 -52.88 -18.19
CA ASN A 321 17.22 -52.67 -19.29
C ASN A 321 17.87 -51.27 -19.31
N HIS A 322 17.29 -50.26 -18.64
CA HIS A 322 17.77 -48.87 -18.67
C HIS A 322 18.16 -48.32 -17.30
N ARG A 323 18.40 -49.20 -16.32
CA ARG A 323 18.70 -48.85 -14.92
C ARG A 323 19.85 -47.84 -14.79
N GLU A 324 20.93 -48.03 -15.53
CA GLU A 324 22.08 -47.13 -15.52
C GLU A 324 21.76 -45.72 -16.06
N LEU A 325 20.85 -45.62 -17.04
CA LEU A 325 20.42 -44.34 -17.59
C LEU A 325 19.52 -43.59 -16.60
N ILE A 326 18.68 -44.32 -15.88
CA ILE A 326 17.83 -43.81 -14.82
C ILE A 326 18.67 -43.32 -13.63
N ASP A 327 19.70 -44.07 -13.23
CA ASP A 327 20.60 -43.68 -12.16
C ASP A 327 21.41 -42.42 -12.53
N LYS A 328 21.87 -42.31 -13.79
CA LYS A 328 22.49 -41.09 -14.32
C LYS A 328 21.53 -39.90 -14.32
N TYR A 329 20.29 -40.10 -14.76
CA TYR A 329 19.28 -39.03 -14.78
C TYR A 329 18.96 -38.55 -13.38
N ASN A 330 18.76 -39.47 -12.43
CA ASN A 330 18.50 -39.14 -11.02
C ASN A 330 19.70 -38.39 -10.39
N GLY A 331 20.93 -38.79 -10.71
CA GLY A 331 22.13 -38.05 -10.31
C GLY A 331 22.16 -36.62 -10.85
N LEU A 332 21.76 -36.42 -12.11
CA LEU A 332 21.66 -35.10 -12.73
C LEU A 332 20.59 -34.23 -12.07
N VAL A 333 19.43 -34.80 -11.78
CA VAL A 333 18.31 -34.11 -11.10
C VAL A 333 18.71 -33.69 -9.69
N ASN A 334 19.41 -34.56 -8.95
CA ASN A 334 19.91 -34.23 -7.62
C ASN A 334 20.92 -33.07 -7.66
N ASN A 335 21.89 -33.13 -8.58
CA ASN A 335 22.85 -32.04 -8.77
C ASN A 335 22.16 -30.72 -9.15
N PHE A 336 21.14 -30.76 -10.01
CA PHE A 336 20.38 -29.57 -10.40
C PHE A 336 19.59 -28.98 -9.21
N ASN A 337 19.01 -29.84 -8.37
CA ASN A 337 18.29 -29.43 -7.17
C ASN A 337 19.24 -28.82 -6.11
N ASP A 338 20.43 -29.37 -5.96
CA ASP A 338 21.46 -28.82 -5.06
C ASP A 338 21.97 -27.47 -5.58
N GLN A 339 22.21 -27.34 -6.88
CA GLN A 339 22.54 -26.04 -7.51
C GLN A 339 21.41 -25.00 -7.35
N LEU A 340 20.15 -25.42 -7.37
CA LEU A 340 19.01 -24.54 -7.11
C LEU A 340 18.97 -24.05 -5.66
N LYS A 341 19.28 -24.93 -4.69
CA LYS A 341 19.41 -24.54 -3.27
C LYS A 341 20.56 -23.56 -3.08
N GLU A 342 21.72 -23.84 -3.66
CA GLU A 342 22.90 -22.96 -3.59
C GLU A 342 22.61 -21.59 -4.21
N LYS A 343 21.99 -21.55 -5.40
CA LYS A 343 21.55 -20.30 -6.04
C LYS A 343 20.61 -19.47 -5.16
N LYS A 344 19.71 -20.14 -4.43
CA LYS A 344 18.78 -19.46 -3.51
C LYS A 344 19.51 -18.87 -2.30
N GLN A 345 20.49 -19.60 -1.74
CA GLN A 345 21.34 -19.12 -0.64
C GLN A 345 22.20 -17.93 -1.09
N LEU A 346 22.86 -18.04 -2.25
CA LEU A 346 23.65 -16.94 -2.82
C LEU A 346 22.80 -15.69 -3.07
N LYS A 347 21.56 -15.85 -3.56
CA LYS A 347 20.65 -14.73 -3.74
C LYS A 347 20.32 -14.03 -2.41
N GLN A 348 20.06 -14.78 -1.34
CA GLN A 348 19.84 -14.21 -0.01
C GLN A 348 21.08 -13.45 0.49
N GLN A 349 22.28 -14.00 0.31
CA GLN A 349 23.52 -13.31 0.69
C GLN A 349 23.71 -12.01 -0.10
N VAL A 350 23.44 -12.01 -1.41
CA VAL A 350 23.51 -10.79 -2.24
C VAL A 350 22.52 -9.73 -1.79
N ASP A 351 21.30 -10.11 -1.41
CA ASP A 351 20.29 -9.17 -0.93
C ASP A 351 20.69 -8.57 0.43
N THR A 352 21.26 -9.37 1.34
CA THR A 352 21.84 -8.87 2.61
C THR A 352 22.99 -7.89 2.36
N LEU A 353 23.96 -8.25 1.51
CA LEU A 353 25.10 -7.38 1.18
C LEU A 353 24.66 -6.06 0.54
N LYS A 354 23.57 -6.05 -0.23
CA LYS A 354 22.99 -4.81 -0.78
C LYS A 354 22.44 -3.90 0.30
N ILE A 355 21.83 -4.45 1.36
CA ILE A 355 21.31 -3.68 2.49
C ILE A 355 22.48 -3.06 3.26
N GLU A 356 23.50 -3.87 3.58
CA GLU A 356 24.71 -3.39 4.28
C GLU A 356 25.43 -2.29 3.48
N ASN A 357 25.61 -2.47 2.17
CA ASN A 357 26.25 -1.47 1.32
C ASN A 357 25.45 -0.15 1.27
N ARG A 358 24.12 -0.21 1.26
CA ARG A 358 23.28 1.00 1.40
C ARG A 358 23.49 1.69 2.75
N SER A 359 23.62 0.92 3.83
CA SER A 359 23.92 1.46 5.16
C SER A 359 25.27 2.19 5.17
N TYR A 360 26.34 1.55 4.68
CA TYR A 360 27.66 2.18 4.58
C TYR A 360 27.69 3.40 3.66
N GLN A 361 26.89 3.43 2.60
CA GLN A 361 26.76 4.60 1.75
C GLN A 361 26.10 5.78 2.47
N ASN A 362 25.12 5.51 3.33
CA ASN A 362 24.49 6.55 4.15
C ASN A 362 25.45 7.09 5.21
N GLU A 363 26.14 6.22 5.94
CA GLU A 363 27.15 6.60 6.93
C GLU A 363 28.27 7.45 6.29
N ASN A 364 28.74 7.08 5.09
CA ASN A 364 29.72 7.88 4.36
C ASN A 364 29.20 9.27 3.95
N ARG A 365 27.89 9.41 3.68
CA ARG A 365 27.30 10.73 3.38
C ARG A 365 27.25 11.59 4.64
N GLU A 366 26.92 11.01 5.79
CA GLU A 366 26.91 11.69 7.08
C GLU A 366 28.31 12.16 7.46
N LEU A 367 29.31 11.27 7.40
CA LEU A 367 30.72 11.61 7.68
C LEU A 367 31.25 12.70 6.74
N LYS A 368 30.84 12.71 5.46
CA LYS A 368 31.20 13.79 4.53
C LYS A 368 30.57 15.13 4.94
N SER A 369 29.32 15.11 5.38
CA SER A 369 28.62 16.30 5.89
C SER A 369 29.31 16.86 7.14
N GLU A 370 29.65 15.99 8.09
CA GLU A 370 30.37 16.38 9.31
C GLU A 370 31.76 16.93 9.00
N ASN A 371 32.52 16.28 8.12
CA ASN A 371 33.82 16.80 7.66
C ASN A 371 33.69 18.17 6.98
N GLY A 372 32.61 18.42 6.24
CA GLY A 372 32.30 19.73 5.68
C GLY A 372 32.14 20.78 6.77
N LYS A 373 31.31 20.51 7.78
CA LYS A 373 31.10 21.41 8.94
C LYS A 373 32.39 21.67 9.71
N LEU A 374 33.24 20.66 9.89
CA LEU A 374 34.53 20.80 10.56
C LEU A 374 35.49 21.69 9.75
N LYS A 375 35.52 21.56 8.42
CA LYS A 375 36.32 22.44 7.56
C LYS A 375 35.85 23.89 7.61
N GLU A 376 34.54 24.12 7.63
CA GLU A 376 33.99 25.47 7.82
C GLU A 376 34.40 26.08 9.15
N LYS A 377 34.26 25.31 10.24
CA LYS A 377 34.74 25.73 11.58
C LYS A 377 36.24 26.04 11.58
N LEU A 378 37.05 25.19 10.95
CA LEU A 378 38.50 25.42 10.85
C LEU A 378 38.82 26.71 10.07
N THR A 379 38.10 26.96 8.99
CA THR A 379 38.24 28.18 8.18
C THR A 379 37.88 29.41 9.01
N GLN A 380 36.79 29.35 9.79
CA GLN A 380 36.36 30.42 10.68
C GLN A 380 37.42 30.71 11.76
N ILE A 381 37.90 29.67 12.44
CA ILE A 381 38.97 29.78 13.45
C ILE A 381 40.23 30.40 12.83
N SER A 382 40.62 29.98 11.63
CA SER A 382 41.78 30.53 10.93
C SER A 382 41.61 32.04 10.64
N LYS A 383 40.40 32.45 10.25
CA LYS A 383 40.07 33.87 10.02
C LYS A 383 40.14 34.69 11.30
N GLU A 384 39.56 34.17 12.38
CA GLU A 384 39.60 34.79 13.71
C GLU A 384 41.03 34.90 14.24
N PHE A 385 41.83 33.85 14.07
CA PHE A 385 43.24 33.84 14.44
C PHE A 385 44.05 34.87 13.65
N SER A 386 43.79 35.03 12.33
CA SER A 386 44.45 36.06 11.54
C SER A 386 44.10 37.47 12.01
N ALA A 387 42.82 37.73 12.33
CA ALA A 387 42.40 39.03 12.86
C ALA A 387 43.00 39.30 14.26
N PHE A 388 43.13 38.26 15.08
CA PHE A 388 43.83 38.33 16.36
C PHE A 388 45.32 38.67 16.16
N LYS A 389 46.00 38.02 15.21
CA LYS A 389 47.41 38.26 14.88
C LYS A 389 47.66 39.72 14.48
N GLU A 390 46.79 40.28 13.66
CA GLU A 390 46.85 41.69 13.24
C GLU A 390 46.73 42.64 14.44
N LYS A 391 45.75 42.41 15.32
CA LYS A 391 45.59 43.19 16.56
C LYS A 391 46.82 43.11 17.46
N VAL A 392 47.39 41.91 17.66
CA VAL A 392 48.61 41.74 18.45
C VAL A 392 49.78 42.47 17.80
N GLY A 393 49.91 42.42 16.47
CA GLY A 393 50.92 43.17 15.72
C GLY A 393 50.84 44.67 16.01
N HIS A 394 49.65 45.27 15.92
CA HIS A 394 49.43 46.67 16.25
C HIS A 394 49.81 47.00 17.70
N VAL A 395 49.45 46.14 18.66
CA VAL A 395 49.82 46.32 20.08
C VAL A 395 51.33 46.28 20.26
N LEU A 396 52.03 45.33 19.64
CA LEU A 396 53.48 45.21 19.72
C LEU A 396 54.20 46.43 19.12
N HIS A 397 53.73 46.91 17.96
CA HIS A 397 54.25 48.16 17.37
C HIS A 397 54.06 49.34 18.33
N ALA A 398 52.85 49.51 18.89
CA ALA A 398 52.57 50.59 19.83
C ALA A 398 53.42 50.51 21.11
N GLN A 399 53.72 49.30 21.62
CA GLN A 399 54.60 49.11 22.77
C GLN A 399 56.05 49.46 22.44
N LEU A 400 56.56 49.05 21.27
CA LEU A 400 57.90 49.42 20.80
C LEU A 400 58.03 50.94 20.62
N ASP A 401 57.00 51.60 20.07
CA ASP A 401 56.98 53.06 19.94
C ASP A 401 56.98 53.78 21.30
N ARG A 402 56.30 53.25 22.31
CA ARG A 402 56.38 53.76 23.69
C ARG A 402 57.78 53.60 24.28
N VAL A 403 58.41 52.44 24.10
CA VAL A 403 59.79 52.19 24.56
C VAL A 403 60.75 53.17 23.88
N LYS A 404 60.63 53.37 22.56
CA LYS A 404 61.44 54.37 21.83
C LYS A 404 61.23 55.79 22.36
N THR A 405 59.98 56.17 22.64
CA THR A 405 59.66 57.48 23.21
C THR A 405 60.31 57.65 24.58
N PHE A 406 60.22 56.62 25.43
CA PHE A 406 60.88 56.61 26.74
C PHE A 406 62.40 56.71 26.63
N LEU A 407 63.03 55.97 25.71
CA LEU A 407 64.49 56.03 25.49
C LEU A 407 64.92 57.42 25.00
N ARG A 408 64.13 58.07 24.14
CA ARG A 408 64.37 59.46 23.68
C ARG A 408 64.28 60.47 24.83
N MET A 409 63.37 60.27 25.79
CA MET A 409 63.22 61.15 26.95
C MET A 409 64.36 61.01 27.98
N ASN A 410 65.15 59.94 27.92
CA ASN A 410 66.24 59.65 28.86
C ASN A 410 67.63 59.83 28.21
N ASP A 411 67.75 60.62 27.14
CA ASP A 411 69.01 60.93 26.43
C ASP A 411 69.85 59.70 26.01
N VAL A 412 69.19 58.58 25.70
CA VAL A 412 69.87 57.38 25.19
C VAL A 412 70.44 57.64 23.79
N ASP A 413 71.64 57.11 23.53
CA ASP A 413 72.38 57.31 22.27
C ASP A 413 71.52 57.06 21.02
N ARG A 414 71.57 57.99 20.06
CA ARG A 414 70.79 57.94 18.81
C ARG A 414 71.04 56.68 18.00
N SER A 415 72.22 56.08 18.08
CA SER A 415 72.54 54.81 17.39
C SER A 415 71.75 53.63 17.94
N ALA A 416 71.48 53.59 19.26
CA ALA A 416 70.68 52.54 19.88
C ALA A 416 69.19 52.66 19.54
N ILE A 417 68.67 53.89 19.43
CA ILE A 417 67.30 54.16 19.00
C ILE A 417 67.13 53.81 17.51
N LYS A 418 68.10 54.18 16.67
CA LYS A 418 68.10 53.83 15.24
C LYS A 418 68.16 52.32 15.02
N PHE A 419 68.93 51.59 15.82
CA PHE A 419 68.98 50.13 15.77
C PHE A 419 67.62 49.48 16.09
N LEU A 420 66.82 50.06 17.00
CA LEU A 420 65.46 49.60 17.28
C LEU A 420 64.49 49.95 16.15
N ASP A 421 64.60 51.14 15.54
CA ASP A 421 63.80 51.53 14.36
C ASP A 421 64.06 50.56 13.19
N ASP A 422 65.33 50.29 12.87
CA ASP A 422 65.73 49.42 11.76
C ASP A 422 65.29 47.95 11.95
N ARG A 423 64.95 47.54 13.19
CA ARG A 423 64.59 46.16 13.55
C ARG A 423 63.16 45.97 14.04
N GLN A 424 62.37 47.03 14.19
CA GLN A 424 61.02 46.99 14.75
C GLN A 424 60.12 45.98 14.03
N ASP A 425 60.05 46.08 12.70
CA ASP A 425 59.21 45.19 11.90
C ASP A 425 59.66 43.73 12.02
N LYS A 426 60.98 43.49 12.04
CA LYS A 426 61.53 42.16 12.22
C LYS A 426 61.19 41.57 13.59
N LEU A 427 61.29 42.36 14.66
CA LEU A 427 60.96 41.93 16.03
C LEU A 427 59.46 41.60 16.20
N VAL A 428 58.59 42.38 15.55
CA VAL A 428 57.15 42.09 15.54
C VAL A 428 56.87 40.81 14.75
N GLN A 429 57.44 40.65 13.56
CA GLN A 429 57.26 39.44 12.74
C GLN A 429 57.78 38.17 13.45
N ASP A 430 58.95 38.24 14.08
CA ASP A 430 59.52 37.12 14.85
C ASP A 430 58.61 36.73 16.04
N SER A 431 58.02 37.72 16.73
CA SER A 431 57.07 37.50 17.82
C SER A 431 55.76 36.88 17.34
N LEU A 432 55.23 37.34 16.21
CA LEU A 432 54.03 36.78 15.60
C LEU A 432 54.24 35.35 15.07
N ALA A 433 55.43 35.04 14.54
CA ALA A 433 55.79 33.69 14.07
C ALA A 433 55.88 32.67 15.20
N LYS A 434 56.30 33.09 16.41
CA LYS A 434 56.31 32.22 17.60
C LYS A 434 54.90 31.84 18.07
N MET A 435 53.88 32.67 17.82
CA MET A 435 52.49 32.34 18.17
C MET A 435 51.86 31.29 17.24
N GLU A 436 52.28 31.24 15.96
CA GLU A 436 51.79 30.23 15.00
C GLU A 436 52.32 28.82 15.27
N LYS A 437 53.46 28.72 15.95
CA LYS A 437 54.07 27.46 16.37
C LYS A 437 54.34 27.52 17.87
N PRO A 438 53.34 27.29 18.74
CA PRO A 438 53.63 27.07 20.14
C PRO A 438 54.66 25.93 20.21
N GLN A 439 55.82 26.19 20.83
CA GLN A 439 56.78 25.14 21.12
C GLN A 439 56.00 24.07 21.90
N ARG A 440 55.94 22.85 21.36
CA ARG A 440 55.44 21.71 22.14
C ARG A 440 56.40 21.55 23.33
N GLU A 441 56.02 22.09 24.47
CA GLU A 441 56.60 21.64 25.73
C GLU A 441 56.42 20.12 25.78
N LYS A 442 57.54 19.42 25.92
CA LYS A 442 57.60 17.96 26.01
C LYS A 442 56.81 17.50 27.23
N GLN A 443 55.51 17.29 27.10
CA GLN A 443 54.80 16.40 28.02
C GLN A 443 55.11 14.97 27.62
N ARG A 444 55.83 14.32 28.53
CA ARG A 444 56.29 12.95 28.50
C ARG A 444 55.10 11.99 28.34
N ASP A 445 55.25 11.10 27.38
CA ASP A 445 55.10 9.64 27.53
C ASP A 445 54.15 9.18 28.66
N MET A 446 52.92 8.84 28.30
CA MET A 446 52.09 7.88 29.02
C MET A 446 51.54 6.94 27.96
N GLY A 447 52.21 5.80 27.82
CA GLY A 447 51.83 4.75 26.88
C GLY A 447 50.42 4.24 27.15
N MET A 448 49.78 3.78 26.07
CA MET A 448 48.87 2.67 26.17
C MET A 448 49.39 1.58 25.24
N GLU A 449 49.74 0.47 25.89
CA GLU A 449 50.03 -0.81 25.26
C GLU A 449 48.85 -1.28 24.40
N ARG A 450 49.20 -2.12 23.43
CA ARG A 450 48.35 -2.70 22.39
C ARG A 450 47.26 -3.63 22.91
#